data_AF-A0A2M7M844-F1
#
_entry.id   AF-A0A2M7M844-F1
#
_cell.length_a   1.000
_cell.length_b   1.000
_cell.length_c   1.000
_cell.angle_alpha   90.00
_cell.angle_beta   90.00
_cell.angle_gamma   90.00
#
_symmetry.space_group_name_H-M   'P 1'
#
loop_
_entity.id
_entity.type
_entity.pdbx_description
1 polymer ?
#
loop_
_entity_poly.entity_id
_entity_poly.type
_entity_poly.pdbx_seq_one_letter_code
_entity_poly.pdbx_strand_id
1 'polypeptide(L)' 'MKALLIMMGVITLSACSNLTPKEVKPWERGTLARDNMKLVPDEVHTGLDEHIYFSKEAASGGSGVGGGGCGCN' A
#
# COMPACT_ATOMS: atom_id res chain seq x y z
N MET A 1 -3.70 8.07 -46.53
CA MET A 1 -4.59 8.80 -45.57
C MET A 1 -5.23 7.87 -44.54
N LYS A 2 -5.96 6.81 -44.92
CA LYS A 2 -6.58 5.86 -43.95
C LYS A 2 -5.57 5.20 -43.00
N ALA A 3 -4.42 4.76 -43.50
CA ALA A 3 -3.36 4.19 -42.66
C ALA A 3 -2.79 5.18 -41.63
N LEU A 4 -2.78 6.48 -41.96
CA LEU A 4 -2.27 7.53 -41.08
C LEU A 4 -3.25 7.80 -39.92
N LEU A 5 -4.55 7.71 -40.19
CA LEU A 5 -5.61 7.77 -39.16
C LEU A 5 -5.58 6.56 -38.23
N ILE A 6 -5.32 5.37 -38.77
CA ILE A 6 -5.20 4.13 -37.98
C ILE A 6 -3.98 4.20 -37.06
N MET A 7 -2.82 4.64 -37.58
CA MET A 7 -1.61 4.83 -36.77
C MET A 7 -1.81 5.86 -35.65
N MET A 8 -2.49 6.98 -35.94
CA MET A 8 -2.80 8.00 -34.93
C MET A 8 -3.70 7.44 -33.81
N GLY A 9 -4.68 6.61 -34.16
CA GLY A 9 -5.55 5.93 -33.20
C GLY A 9 -4.75 5.03 -32.24
N VAL A 10 -3.88 4.17 -32.76
CA VAL A 10 -3.09 3.23 -31.93
C VAL A 10 -2.17 3.96 -30.92
N ILE A 11 -1.62 5.12 -31.30
CA ILE A 11 -0.77 5.93 -30.41
C ILE A 11 -1.59 6.50 -29.24
N THR A 12 -2.83 6.94 -29.49
CA THR A 12 -3.68 7.51 -28.42
C THR A 12 -4.16 6.47 -27.41
N LEU A 13 -4.32 5.20 -27.81
CA LEU A 13 -4.74 4.12 -26.89
C LEU A 13 -3.61 3.66 -25.95
N SER A 14 -2.34 3.89 -26.30
CA SER A 14 -1.17 3.41 -25.53
C SER A 14 -0.50 4.51 -24.68
N ALA A 15 -1.08 5.71 -24.65
CA ALA A 15 -0.48 6.86 -23.96
C ALA A 15 -0.39 6.69 -22.43
N CYS A 16 -1.34 5.99 -21.81
CA CYS A 16 -1.40 5.86 -20.34
C CYS A 16 -0.74 4.57 -19.81
N SER A 17 -0.50 3.56 -20.64
CA SER A 17 0.10 2.28 -20.21
C SER A 17 1.61 2.38 -19.97
N ASN A 18 2.26 3.43 -20.49
CA ASN A 18 3.69 3.71 -20.29
C ASN A 18 3.95 4.71 -19.14
N LEU A 19 2.90 5.12 -18.42
CA LEU A 19 3.04 5.80 -17.14
C LEU A 19 3.40 4.75 -16.09
N THR A 20 4.59 4.16 -16.21
CA THR A 20 5.16 3.40 -15.11
C THR A 20 5.56 4.44 -14.07
N PRO A 21 4.83 4.61 -12.94
CA PRO A 21 5.40 5.35 -11.83
C PRO A 21 6.76 4.73 -11.54
N LYS A 22 7.78 5.58 -11.43
CA LYS A 22 9.17 5.20 -11.13
C LYS A 22 9.16 3.99 -10.19
N GLU A 23 9.75 2.87 -10.62
CA GLU A 23 9.64 1.58 -9.93
C GLU A 23 9.84 1.76 -8.41
N VAL A 24 8.74 1.70 -7.65
CA VAL A 24 8.77 1.95 -6.21
C VAL A 24 9.16 0.66 -5.52
N LYS A 25 10.31 0.67 -4.87
CA LYS A 25 10.83 -0.51 -4.18
C LYS A 25 10.16 -0.64 -2.81
N PRO A 26 9.93 -1.86 -2.30
CA PRO A 26 9.20 -2.06 -1.04
C PRO A 26 9.75 -1.27 0.17
N TRP A 27 11.07 -1.06 0.22
CA TRP A 27 11.73 -0.32 1.30
C TRP A 27 11.59 1.22 1.19
N GLU A 28 11.24 1.75 0.01
CA GLU A 28 11.00 3.19 -0.16
C GLU A 28 9.73 3.66 0.55
N ARG A 29 8.88 2.72 0.99
CA ARG A 29 7.73 2.98 1.84
C ARG A 29 8.07 3.86 3.04
N GLY A 30 9.22 3.63 3.70
CA GLY A 30 9.61 4.42 4.88
C GLY A 30 9.81 5.91 4.59
N THR A 31 10.17 6.27 3.36
CA THR A 31 10.46 7.65 2.96
C THR A 31 9.30 8.28 2.19
N LEU A 32 8.54 7.49 1.44
CA LEU A 32 7.44 7.97 0.59
C LEU A 32 6.08 7.99 1.31
N ALA A 33 5.92 7.22 2.38
CA ALA A 33 4.69 7.23 3.16
C ALA A 33 4.53 8.56 3.90
N ARG A 34 3.32 9.11 3.84
CA ARG A 34 2.92 10.26 4.65
C ARG A 34 2.38 9.78 6.00
N ASP A 35 2.32 10.66 6.98
CA ASP A 35 1.79 10.33 8.31
C ASP A 35 0.36 9.79 8.29
N ASN A 36 -0.47 10.25 7.34
CA ASN A 36 -1.84 9.76 7.17
C ASN A 36 -1.94 8.41 6.45
N MET A 37 -0.81 7.79 6.09
CA MET A 37 -0.72 6.45 5.48
C MET A 37 -0.23 5.39 6.49
N LYS A 38 -0.17 5.74 7.78
CA LYS A 38 0.15 4.79 8.86
C LYS A 38 -0.86 3.65 8.87
N LEU A 39 -0.37 2.42 9.07
CA LEU A 39 -1.23 1.23 9.22
C LEU A 39 -2.09 1.33 10.47
N VAL A 40 -1.51 1.90 11.53
CA VAL A 40 -2.16 2.15 12.81
C VAL A 40 -2.11 3.66 13.03
N PRO A 41 -3.22 4.38 12.79
CA PRO A 41 -3.25 5.83 12.94
C PRO A 41 -3.28 6.27 14.42
N ASP A 42 -3.83 5.43 15.30
CA ASP A 42 -3.89 5.65 16.75
C ASP A 42 -3.43 4.39 17.48
N GLU A 43 -2.18 4.42 17.94
CA GLU A 43 -1.54 3.29 18.62
C GLU A 43 -2.18 2.98 19.97
N VAL A 44 -2.71 3.99 20.67
CA VAL A 44 -3.31 3.82 22.00
C VAL A 44 -4.66 3.13 21.87
N HIS A 45 -5.49 3.60 20.95
CA HIS A 45 -6.80 2.98 20.71
C HIS A 45 -6.65 1.55 20.19
N THR A 46 -5.77 1.33 19.21
CA THR A 46 -5.54 -0.02 18.66
C THR A 46 -4.98 -0.98 19.72
N GLY A 47 -4.03 -0.54 20.55
CA GLY A 47 -3.52 -1.37 21.64
C GLY A 47 -4.60 -1.74 22.67
N LEU A 48 -5.49 -0.80 23.01
CA LEU A 48 -6.62 -1.07 23.89
C LEU A 48 -7.58 -2.11 23.30
N ASP A 49 -7.94 -1.97 22.02
CA ASP A 49 -8.80 -2.92 21.33
C ASP A 49 -8.17 -4.32 21.31
N GLU A 50 -6.89 -4.42 20.96
CA GLU A 50 -6.16 -5.70 20.98
C GLU A 50 -6.16 -6.35 22.37
N HIS A 51 -5.94 -5.57 23.43
CA HIS A 51 -6.03 -6.07 24.80
C HIS A 51 -7.42 -6.62 25.14
N ILE A 52 -8.48 -5.92 24.70
CA ILE A 52 -9.86 -6.36 24.90
C ILE A 52 -10.13 -7.66 24.13
N TYR A 53 -9.78 -7.73 22.84
CA TYR A 53 -10.01 -8.91 22.00
C TYR A 53 -9.25 -10.13 22.50
N PHE A 54 -7.97 -9.97 22.85
CA PHE A 54 -7.18 -11.05 23.43
C PHE A 54 -7.81 -11.58 24.72
N SER A 55 -8.26 -10.67 25.59
CA SER A 55 -8.82 -11.04 26.90
C SER A 55 -10.21 -11.64 26.82
N LYS A 56 -11.06 -11.18 25.89
CA LYS A 56 -12.46 -11.60 25.79
C LYS A 56 -12.69 -12.78 24.87
N GLU A 57 -11.93 -12.88 23.78
CA GLU A 57 -12.20 -13.86 22.72
C GLU A 57 -11.18 -15.00 22.71
N ALA A 58 -10.24 -15.02 23.66
CA ALA A 58 -9.10 -15.96 23.68
C ALA A 58 -8.41 -16.06 22.31
N ALA A 59 -8.44 -14.95 21.54
CA ALA A 59 -7.89 -14.89 20.20
C ALA A 59 -6.37 -15.04 20.31
N SER A 60 -5.86 -16.19 19.89
CA SER A 60 -4.43 -16.45 19.82
C SER A 60 -3.87 -15.85 18.52
N GLY A 61 -2.92 -14.92 18.65
CA GLY A 61 -2.39 -14.13 17.53
C GLY A 61 -3.12 -12.79 17.40
N GLY A 62 -2.43 -11.71 17.82
CA GLY A 62 -2.95 -10.35 17.69
C GLY A 62 -3.13 -9.92 16.23
N SER A 63 -3.76 -8.75 16.02
CA SER A 63 -4.03 -8.16 14.70
C SER A 63 -2.76 -7.77 13.92
N GLY A 64 -1.57 -7.87 14.53
CA GLY A 64 -0.31 -7.44 13.94
C GLY A 64 0.24 -8.41 12.89
N VAL A 65 0.04 -8.10 11.61
CA VAL A 65 1.15 -8.26 10.66
C VAL A 65 2.10 -7.10 10.94
N GLY A 66 3.29 -7.41 11.48
CA GLY A 66 4.26 -6.45 11.99
C GLY A 66 4.26 -5.13 11.22
N GLY A 67 3.96 -4.04 11.94
CA GLY A 67 4.01 -2.68 11.41
C GLY A 67 5.36 -2.46 10.73
N GLY A 68 5.33 -1.97 9.49
CA GLY A 68 6.48 -1.92 8.61
C GLY A 68 7.74 -1.32 9.24
N GLY A 69 8.69 -2.19 9.57
CA GLY A 69 10.04 -1.87 10.01
C GLY A 69 10.93 -3.10 9.84
N CYS A 70 12.00 -2.96 9.04
CA CYS A 70 13.04 -3.93 8.61
C CYS A 70 12.71 -5.39 8.27
N GLY A 71 11.50 -5.91 8.47
CA GLY A 71 11.11 -7.25 8.03
C GLY A 71 11.77 -8.41 8.78
N CYS A 72 12.30 -8.18 9.99
CA CYS A 72 12.77 -9.25 10.87
C CYS A 72 11.69 -9.53 11.93
N ASN A 73 11.01 -10.67 11.80
CA ASN A 73 10.54 -11.40 12.99
C ASN A 73 11.75 -12.06 13.67
#